data_AF-A0A7S3JI72-F1
#
_entry.id   AF-A0A7S3JI72-F1
#
_cell.length_a   1.000
_cell.length_b   1.000
_cell.length_c   1.000
_cell.angle_alpha   90.00
_cell.angle_beta   90.00
_cell.angle_gamma   90.00
#
_symmetry.space_group_name_H-M   'P 1'
#
loop_
_entity.id
_entity.type
_entity.pdbx_description
1 polymer ?
#
loop_
_entity_poly.entity_id
_entity_poly.type
_entity_poly.pdbx_seq_one_letter_code
_entity_poly.pdbx_strand_id
1 'polypeptide(L)'
;VQPLLECLRECNITIRWLLLHRNCRDKKLRDIVEANHTTEDILDLLLSTSKFEKELKELFTDLVASKNTVWTKDKNECVYFMEEIAEYFAGNRNMGKQYVDQNYSAWFKQIGERISNLNYKHSTVTGRTIKSIIQALDDIEIYEPVETNVQIKHFIQETKKYLL
;
A
#
# COMPACT_ATOMS: atom_id res chain seq x y z
N VAL A 1 -1.70 -14.19 3.20
CA VAL A 1 -1.36 -13.53 4.49
C VAL A 1 -2.16 -14.13 5.65
N GLN A 2 -3.49 -14.10 5.60
CA GLN A 2 -4.33 -14.64 6.67
C GLN A 2 -4.09 -16.13 7.02
N PRO A 3 -3.88 -17.04 6.04
CA PRO A 3 -3.55 -18.44 6.34
C PRO A 3 -2.22 -18.61 7.10
N LEU A 4 -1.25 -17.72 6.89
CA LEU A 4 0.05 -17.77 7.57
C LEU A 4 -0.08 -17.36 9.05
N LEU A 5 -0.91 -16.35 9.32
CA LEU A 5 -1.21 -15.91 10.69
C LEU A 5 -2.02 -16.97 11.45
N GLU A 6 -2.96 -17.62 10.78
CA GLU A 6 -3.74 -18.74 11.33
C GLU A 6 -2.82 -19.91 11.68
N CYS A 7 -1.94 -20.32 10.76
CA CYS A 7 -0.94 -21.35 11.00
C CYS A 7 -0.03 -21.00 12.20
N LEU A 8 0.51 -19.78 12.27
CA LEU A 8 1.35 -19.34 13.40
C LEU A 8 0.60 -19.43 14.74
N ARG A 9 -0.67 -19.04 14.74
CA ARG A 9 -1.53 -19.12 15.92
C ARG A 9 -1.79 -20.58 16.32
N GLU A 10 -2.08 -21.45 15.36
CA GLU A 10 -2.30 -22.88 15.60
C GLU A 10 -1.05 -23.57 16.17
N CYS A 11 0.14 -23.27 15.64
CA CYS A 11 1.41 -23.75 16.19
C CYS A 11 1.58 -23.34 17.65
N ASN A 12 1.35 -22.07 17.98
CA ASN A 12 1.46 -21.55 19.35
C ASN A 12 0.43 -22.18 20.30
N ILE A 13 -0.81 -22.37 19.85
CA ILE A 13 -1.85 -23.05 20.64
C ILE A 13 -1.42 -24.49 20.91
N THR A 14 -0.93 -25.19 19.89
CA THR A 14 -0.50 -26.59 19.99
C THR A 14 0.67 -26.75 20.95
N ILE A 15 1.72 -25.93 20.83
CA ILE A 15 2.86 -25.93 21.77
C ILE A 15 2.38 -25.71 23.20
N ARG A 16 1.55 -24.68 23.42
CA ARG A 16 1.03 -24.38 24.76
C ARG A 16 0.20 -25.53 25.32
N TRP A 17 -0.63 -26.15 24.48
CA TRP A 17 -1.45 -27.30 24.87
C TRP A 17 -0.57 -28.48 25.27
N LEU A 18 0.44 -28.84 24.47
CA LEU A 18 1.36 -29.94 24.74
C LEU A 18 2.13 -29.74 26.05
N LEU A 19 2.66 -28.53 26.28
CA LEU A 19 3.40 -28.19 27.49
C LEU A 19 2.53 -28.23 28.76
N LEU A 20 1.28 -27.77 28.67
CA LEU A 20 0.36 -27.79 29.81
C LEU A 20 -0.08 -29.21 30.16
N HIS A 21 -0.40 -30.04 29.16
CA HIS A 21 -0.93 -31.38 29.40
C HIS A 21 0.15 -32.39 29.84
N ARG A 22 1.42 -32.15 29.49
CA ARG A 22 2.56 -32.88 30.12
C ARG A 22 2.74 -32.56 31.60
N ASN A 23 2.33 -31.37 32.04
CA ASN A 23 2.42 -30.96 33.44
C ASN A 23 1.09 -31.10 34.21
N CYS A 24 0.11 -31.79 33.64
CA CYS A 24 -1.20 -31.93 34.28
C CYS A 24 -1.16 -32.90 35.47
N ARG A 25 -2.13 -32.73 36.39
CA ARG A 25 -2.27 -33.58 37.58
C ARG A 25 -2.84 -34.97 37.26
N ASP A 26 -3.59 -35.08 36.17
CA ASP A 26 -4.17 -36.36 35.74
C ASP A 26 -3.10 -37.21 35.06
N LYS A 27 -2.68 -38.27 35.76
CA LYS A 27 -1.65 -39.19 35.28
C LYS A 27 -2.03 -39.83 33.94
N LYS A 28 -3.31 -40.18 33.71
CA LYS A 28 -3.72 -40.84 32.47
C LYS A 28 -3.52 -39.95 31.26
N LEU A 29 -3.90 -38.67 31.38
CA LEU A 29 -3.74 -37.69 30.32
C LEU A 29 -2.27 -37.38 30.06
N ARG A 30 -1.46 -37.23 31.12
CA ARG A 30 -0.02 -37.02 30.99
C ARG A 30 0.67 -38.18 30.26
N ASP A 31 0.40 -39.41 30.68
CA ASP A 31 1.03 -40.61 30.11
C ASP A 31 0.68 -40.75 28.60
N ILE A 32 -0.56 -40.39 28.20
CA ILE A 32 -0.97 -40.37 26.78
C ILE A 32 -0.16 -39.33 25.99
N VAL A 33 0.00 -38.11 26.51
CA VAL A 33 0.73 -37.05 25.79
C VAL A 33 2.22 -37.37 25.69
N GLU A 34 2.83 -37.90 26.75
CA GLU A 34 4.24 -38.30 26.78
C GLU A 34 4.54 -39.47 25.84
N ALA A 35 3.60 -40.41 25.66
CA ALA A 35 3.75 -41.53 24.74
C ALA A 35 3.70 -41.13 23.26
N ASN A 36 2.98 -40.05 22.92
CA ASN A 36 2.77 -39.64 21.54
C ASN A 36 3.76 -38.56 21.06
N HIS A 37 4.32 -37.76 21.98
CA HIS A 37 5.24 -36.68 21.63
C HIS A 37 6.40 -36.63 22.62
N THR A 38 7.61 -36.66 22.09
CA THR A 38 8.84 -36.52 22.87
C THR A 38 9.09 -35.06 23.21
N THR A 39 10.00 -34.82 24.15
CA THR A 39 10.46 -33.46 24.45
C THR A 39 11.18 -32.83 23.25
N GLU A 40 11.88 -33.64 22.46
CA GLU A 40 12.59 -33.19 21.24
C GLU A 40 11.60 -32.69 20.19
N ASP A 41 10.50 -33.41 19.94
CA ASP A 41 9.46 -32.98 19.00
C ASP A 41 8.86 -31.62 19.37
N ILE A 42 8.64 -31.38 20.67
CA ILE A 42 8.10 -30.10 21.16
C ILE A 42 9.12 -28.98 20.99
N LEU A 43 10.41 -29.25 21.25
CA LEU A 43 11.48 -28.28 21.06
C LEU A 43 11.67 -27.94 19.58
N ASP A 44 11.61 -28.92 18.69
CA ASP A 44 11.70 -28.72 17.23
C ASP A 44 10.53 -27.90 16.70
N LEU A 45 9.30 -28.19 17.18
CA LEU A 45 8.12 -27.40 16.85
C LEU A 45 8.25 -25.96 17.36
N LEU A 46 8.76 -25.77 18.58
CA LEU A 46 8.98 -24.44 19.17
C LEU A 46 10.02 -23.64 18.39
N LEU A 47 11.14 -24.27 18.03
CA LEU A 47 12.20 -23.64 17.26
C LEU A 47 11.70 -23.26 15.86
N SER A 48 11.00 -24.18 15.19
CA SER A 48 10.41 -23.97 13.87
C SER A 48 9.35 -22.86 13.90
N THR A 49 8.52 -22.81 14.94
CA THR A 49 7.52 -21.74 15.15
C THR A 49 8.19 -20.39 15.37
N SER A 50 9.27 -20.34 16.16
CA SER A 50 10.03 -19.10 16.40
C SER A 50 10.69 -18.58 15.12
N LYS A 51 11.29 -19.47 14.32
CA LYS A 51 11.87 -19.12 13.02
C LYS A 51 10.79 -18.58 12.07
N PHE A 52 9.67 -19.28 11.97
CA PHE A 52 8.54 -18.85 11.14
C PHE A 52 7.98 -17.49 11.58
N GLU A 53 7.82 -17.26 12.88
CA GLU A 53 7.37 -15.97 13.42
C GLU A 53 8.32 -14.84 13.04
N LYS A 54 9.63 -15.06 13.15
CA LYS A 54 10.64 -14.08 12.77
C LYS A 54 10.55 -13.73 11.28
N GLU A 55 10.56 -14.73 10.41
CA GLU A 55 10.47 -14.52 8.95
C GLU A 55 9.16 -13.82 8.57
N LEU A 56 8.04 -14.22 9.18
CA LEU A 56 6.75 -13.59 8.95
C LEU A 56 6.77 -12.11 9.38
N LYS A 57 7.34 -11.82 10.55
CA LYS A 57 7.47 -10.44 11.06
C LYS A 57 8.34 -9.58 10.16
N GLU A 58 9.46 -10.10 9.67
CA GLU A 58 10.35 -9.40 8.74
C GLU A 58 9.59 -9.07 7.45
N LEU A 59 8.91 -10.05 6.85
CA LEU A 59 8.08 -9.83 5.66
C LEU A 59 6.99 -8.77 5.85
N PHE A 60 6.30 -8.77 6.99
CA PHE A 60 5.30 -7.73 7.29
C PHE A 60 5.93 -6.35 7.49
N THR A 61 7.08 -6.29 8.14
CA THR A 61 7.79 -5.03 8.38
C THR A 61 8.22 -4.42 7.05
N ASP A 62 8.79 -5.24 6.16
CA ASP A 62 9.20 -4.83 4.83
C ASP A 62 8.02 -4.40 3.97
N LEU A 63 6.91 -5.15 4.01
CA LEU A 63 5.67 -4.81 3.29
C LEU A 63 5.07 -3.47 3.75
N VAL A 64 5.08 -3.21 5.06
CA VAL A 64 4.58 -1.95 5.61
C VAL A 64 5.53 -0.80 5.27
N ALA A 65 6.84 -1.03 5.33
CA ALA A 65 7.84 -0.04 4.94
C ALA A 65 7.74 0.29 3.44
N SER A 66 7.59 -0.72 2.59
CA SER A 66 7.45 -0.55 1.14
C SER A 66 6.17 0.18 0.76
N LYS A 67 5.07 0.02 1.52
CA LYS A 67 3.83 0.72 1.24
C LYS A 67 4.00 2.25 1.30
N ASN A 68 4.75 2.76 2.27
CA ASN A 68 5.00 4.20 2.40
C ASN A 68 5.91 4.72 1.27
N THR A 69 6.91 3.93 0.85
CA THR A 69 7.80 4.34 -0.23
C THR A 69 7.08 4.34 -1.57
N VAL A 70 6.27 3.31 -1.86
CA VAL A 70 5.40 3.25 -3.04
C VAL A 70 4.43 4.42 -3.05
N TRP A 71 3.70 4.66 -1.95
CA TRP A 71 2.79 5.81 -1.83
C TRP A 71 3.48 7.14 -2.11
N THR A 72 4.66 7.36 -1.52
CA THR A 72 5.40 8.62 -1.69
C THR A 72 5.89 8.78 -3.11
N LYS A 73 6.37 7.69 -3.73
CA LYS A 73 6.80 7.67 -5.12
C LYS A 73 5.63 8.02 -6.05
N ASP A 74 4.53 7.28 -5.96
CA ASP A 74 3.36 7.44 -6.84
C ASP A 74 2.75 8.84 -6.71
N LYS A 75 2.70 9.36 -5.47
CA LYS A 75 2.29 10.75 -5.21
C LYS A 75 3.22 11.77 -5.88
N ASN A 76 4.53 11.59 -5.77
CA ASN A 76 5.50 12.51 -6.37
C ASN A 76 5.43 12.48 -7.91
N GLU A 77 5.25 11.30 -8.52
CA GLU A 77 5.03 11.18 -9.97
C GLU A 77 3.75 11.91 -10.41
N CYS A 78 2.66 11.79 -9.62
CA CYS A 78 1.44 12.55 -9.90
C CYS A 78 1.63 14.07 -9.84
N VAL A 79 2.36 14.55 -8.83
CA VAL A 79 2.70 15.99 -8.70
C VAL A 79 3.52 16.44 -9.90
N TYR A 80 4.53 15.65 -10.28
CA TYR A 80 5.36 15.91 -11.45
C TYR A 80 4.52 16.03 -12.72
N PHE A 81 3.61 15.08 -12.99
CA PHE A 81 2.72 15.18 -14.16
C PHE A 81 1.86 16.44 -14.17
N MET A 82 1.32 16.84 -13.02
CA MET A 82 0.52 18.07 -12.94
C MET A 82 1.36 19.33 -13.17
N GLU A 83 2.60 19.37 -12.67
CA GLU A 83 3.55 20.45 -12.93
C GLU A 83 3.95 20.50 -14.41
N GLU A 84 4.22 19.36 -15.03
CA GLU A 84 4.55 19.27 -16.46
C GLU A 84 3.43 19.83 -17.34
N ILE A 85 2.17 19.45 -17.06
CA ILE A 85 1.01 19.97 -17.79
C ILE A 85 0.85 21.47 -17.52
N ALA A 86 1.03 21.93 -16.28
CA ALA A 86 0.92 23.33 -15.95
C ALA A 86 1.97 24.20 -16.67
N GLU A 87 3.21 23.72 -16.77
CA GLU A 87 4.28 24.43 -17.47
C GLU A 87 4.08 24.42 -18.99
N TYR A 88 3.43 23.39 -19.55
CA TYR A 88 2.96 23.41 -20.95
C TYR A 88 1.96 24.54 -21.18
N PHE A 89 0.92 24.64 -20.36
CA PHE A 89 -0.07 25.73 -20.48
C PHE A 89 0.51 27.11 -20.15
N ALA A 90 1.61 27.20 -19.38
CA ALA A 90 2.34 28.45 -19.17
C ALA A 90 3.18 28.88 -20.39
N GLY A 91 3.34 28.00 -21.38
CA GLY A 91 4.19 28.24 -22.55
C GLY A 91 5.68 27.95 -22.33
N ASN A 92 6.05 27.38 -21.17
CA ASN A 92 7.43 27.06 -20.81
C ASN A 92 7.86 25.67 -21.30
N ARG A 93 6.91 24.83 -21.74
CA ARG A 93 7.19 23.50 -22.30
C ARG A 93 6.58 23.34 -23.68
N ASN A 94 7.28 22.59 -24.52
CA ASN A 94 6.79 22.21 -25.83
C ASN A 94 6.36 20.73 -25.81
N MET A 95 5.05 20.51 -25.76
CA MET A 95 4.42 19.18 -25.88
C MET A 95 3.61 19.09 -27.18
N GLY A 96 4.09 19.69 -28.27
CA GLY A 96 3.42 19.72 -29.58
C GLY A 96 2.96 21.11 -29.99
N LYS A 97 1.70 21.26 -30.42
CA LYS A 97 1.17 22.57 -30.82
C LYS A 97 1.12 23.48 -29.58
N GLN A 98 1.68 24.69 -29.69
CA GLN A 98 1.76 25.62 -28.57
C GLN A 98 0.37 26.18 -28.27
N TYR A 99 -0.12 25.93 -27.06
CA TYR A 99 -1.38 26.45 -26.54
C TYR A 99 -1.10 27.01 -25.15
N VAL A 100 -1.18 28.34 -25.01
CA VAL A 100 -0.85 29.05 -23.76
C VAL A 100 -2.13 29.54 -23.11
N ASP A 101 -2.34 29.14 -21.86
CA ASP A 101 -3.48 29.55 -21.05
C ASP A 101 -3.09 29.54 -19.58
N GLN A 102 -3.00 30.74 -18.99
CA GLN A 102 -2.61 30.87 -17.58
C GLN A 102 -3.66 30.30 -16.61
N ASN A 103 -4.94 30.23 -17.00
CA ASN A 103 -5.98 29.65 -16.15
C ASN A 103 -5.79 28.14 -16.04
N TYR A 104 -5.54 27.45 -17.17
CA TYR A 104 -5.22 26.02 -17.13
C TYR A 104 -3.91 25.77 -16.37
N SER A 105 -2.88 26.58 -16.60
CA SER A 105 -1.62 26.46 -15.85
C SER A 105 -1.83 26.56 -14.34
N ALA A 106 -2.56 27.59 -13.88
CA ALA A 106 -2.88 27.76 -12.47
C ALA A 106 -3.74 26.62 -11.91
N TRP A 107 -4.71 26.13 -12.70
CA TRP A 107 -5.57 25.03 -12.30
C TRP A 107 -4.80 23.73 -12.09
N PHE A 108 -3.92 23.34 -13.03
CA PHE A 108 -3.09 22.14 -12.88
C PHE A 108 -2.10 22.27 -11.72
N LYS A 109 -1.54 23.47 -11.46
CA LYS A 109 -0.73 23.73 -10.25
C LYS A 109 -1.52 23.50 -8.97
N GLN A 110 -2.77 23.99 -8.90
CA GLN A 110 -3.64 23.74 -7.74
C GLN A 110 -3.95 22.25 -7.55
N ILE A 111 -4.15 21.49 -8.63
CA ILE A 111 -4.32 20.03 -8.53
C ILE A 111 -3.04 19.37 -8.00
N GLY A 112 -1.86 19.75 -8.51
CA GLY A 112 -0.57 19.29 -8.01
C GLY A 112 -0.37 19.58 -6.52
N GLU A 113 -0.71 20.79 -6.05
CA GLU A 113 -0.67 21.15 -4.63
C GLU A 113 -1.63 20.30 -3.78
N ARG A 114 -2.86 20.05 -4.27
CA ARG A 114 -3.82 19.17 -3.59
C ARG A 114 -3.30 17.75 -3.46
N ILE A 115 -2.65 17.22 -4.51
CA ILE A 115 -2.00 15.90 -4.49
C ILE A 115 -0.84 15.91 -3.50
N SER A 116 0.03 16.92 -3.53
CA SER A 116 1.16 17.10 -2.62
C SER A 116 0.73 17.19 -1.15
N ASN A 117 -0.47 17.70 -0.87
CA ASN A 117 -1.03 17.77 0.48
C ASN A 117 -1.74 16.49 0.94
N LEU A 118 -1.86 15.45 0.10
CA LEU A 118 -2.45 14.17 0.50
C LEU A 118 -1.64 13.54 1.64
N ASN A 119 -2.33 13.21 2.73
CA ASN A 119 -1.72 12.64 3.93
C ASN A 119 -2.26 11.24 4.21
N TYR A 120 -1.34 10.27 4.22
CA TYR A 120 -1.65 8.86 4.47
C TYR A 120 -2.29 8.61 5.86
N LYS A 121 -2.05 9.48 6.86
CA LYS A 121 -2.60 9.34 8.22
C LYS A 121 -4.11 9.57 8.32
N HIS A 122 -4.72 10.27 7.36
CA HIS A 122 -6.15 10.60 7.36
C HIS A 122 -6.88 9.93 6.20
N SER A 123 -6.87 8.59 6.17
CA SER A 123 -7.34 7.76 5.05
C SER A 123 -8.73 8.13 4.51
N THR A 124 -9.71 8.47 5.35
CA THR A 124 -11.07 8.86 4.94
C THR A 124 -11.15 10.24 4.27
N VAL A 125 -10.34 11.19 4.72
CA VAL A 125 -10.27 12.54 4.12
C VAL A 125 -9.50 12.44 2.81
N THR A 126 -8.35 11.80 2.83
CA THR A 126 -7.49 11.56 1.65
C THR A 126 -8.24 10.83 0.55
N GLY A 127 -9.01 9.79 0.87
CA GLY A 127 -9.82 9.07 -0.12
C GLY A 127 -10.92 9.93 -0.77
N ARG A 128 -11.56 10.84 -0.01
CA ARG A 128 -12.52 11.80 -0.59
C ARG A 128 -11.82 12.83 -1.48
N THR A 129 -10.65 13.33 -1.06
CA THR A 129 -9.86 14.26 -1.87
C THR A 129 -9.39 13.63 -3.17
N ILE A 130 -8.91 12.38 -3.13
CA ILE A 130 -8.55 11.60 -4.32
C ILE A 130 -9.71 11.50 -5.30
N LYS A 131 -10.90 11.08 -4.82
CA LYS A 131 -12.08 10.99 -5.68
C LYS A 131 -12.45 12.34 -6.30
N SER A 132 -12.35 13.42 -5.53
CA SER A 132 -12.59 14.78 -6.04
C SER A 132 -11.55 15.20 -7.09
N ILE A 133 -10.28 14.81 -6.94
CA ILE A 133 -9.24 15.09 -7.94
C ILE A 133 -9.50 14.30 -9.22
N ILE A 134 -9.80 13.00 -9.10
CA ILE A 134 -10.11 12.14 -10.25
C ILE A 134 -11.30 12.71 -11.04
N GLN A 135 -12.39 13.06 -10.35
CA GLN A 135 -13.55 13.67 -11.00
C GLN A 135 -13.19 14.98 -11.71
N ALA A 136 -12.40 15.85 -11.08
CA ALA A 136 -11.98 17.10 -11.69
C ALA A 136 -11.10 16.88 -12.94
N LEU A 137 -10.28 15.82 -12.95
CA LEU A 137 -9.50 15.41 -14.11
C LEU A 137 -10.35 14.77 -15.22
N ASP A 138 -11.41 14.04 -14.87
CA ASP A 138 -12.38 13.53 -15.85
C ASP A 138 -13.15 14.68 -16.53
N ASP A 139 -13.58 15.67 -15.74
CA ASP A 139 -14.33 16.82 -16.25
C ASP A 139 -13.47 17.66 -17.23
N ILE A 140 -12.16 17.79 -16.97
CA ILE A 140 -11.26 18.60 -17.81
C ILE A 140 -10.80 17.89 -19.09
N GLU A 141 -10.95 16.55 -19.18
CA GLU A 141 -10.50 15.75 -20.32
C GLU A 141 -11.34 16.00 -21.59
N ILE A 142 -12.54 16.57 -21.43
CA ILE A 142 -13.49 16.89 -22.51
C ILE A 142 -13.14 18.20 -23.23
N TYR A 143 -12.22 19.01 -22.68
CA TYR A 143 -11.86 20.30 -23.27
C TYR A 143 -10.84 20.11 -24.41
N GLU A 144 -11.09 20.70 -25.57
CA GLU A 144 -10.32 20.52 -26.82
C GLU A 144 -8.78 20.60 -26.66
N PRO A 145 -8.20 21.58 -25.91
CA PRO A 145 -6.74 21.66 -25.75
C PRO A 145 -6.14 20.46 -25.00
N VAL A 146 -6.92 19.85 -24.10
CA VAL A 146 -6.56 18.65 -23.34
C VAL A 146 -6.86 17.40 -24.16
N GLU A 147 -8.01 17.39 -24.86
CA GLU A 147 -8.46 16.26 -25.66
C GLU A 147 -7.48 15.95 -26.81
N THR A 148 -6.93 16.99 -27.43
CA THR A 148 -6.13 16.87 -28.65
C THR A 148 -4.67 16.47 -28.34
N ASN A 149 -4.19 16.71 -27.12
CA ASN A 149 -2.80 16.44 -26.75
C ASN A 149 -2.64 15.06 -26.10
N VAL A 150 -2.06 14.12 -26.86
CA VAL A 150 -1.82 12.73 -26.42
C VAL A 150 -0.95 12.65 -25.16
N GLN A 151 0.04 13.54 -25.01
CA GLN A 151 0.92 13.53 -23.84
C GLN A 151 0.18 13.98 -22.57
N ILE A 152 -0.67 15.00 -22.67
CA ILE A 152 -1.51 15.46 -21.56
C ILE A 152 -2.50 14.36 -21.16
N LYS A 153 -3.16 13.72 -22.12
CA LYS A 153 -4.02 12.57 -21.86
C LYS A 153 -3.29 11.45 -21.14
N HIS A 154 -2.09 11.09 -21.60
CA HIS A 154 -1.29 10.05 -20.94
C HIS A 154 -0.98 10.40 -19.48
N PHE A 155 -0.53 11.63 -19.22
CA PHE A 155 -0.24 12.12 -17.87
C PHE A 155 -1.49 12.12 -16.97
N ILE A 156 -2.63 12.57 -17.48
CA ILE A 156 -3.91 12.53 -16.74
C ILE A 156 -4.31 11.08 -16.40
N GLN A 157 -4.20 10.15 -17.35
CA GLN A 157 -4.56 8.75 -17.13
C GLN A 157 -3.62 8.06 -16.14
N GLU A 158 -2.31 8.30 -16.22
CA GLU A 158 -1.36 7.77 -15.25
C GLU A 158 -1.60 8.36 -13.85
N THR A 159 -1.89 9.66 -13.72
CA THR A 159 -2.27 10.25 -12.44
C THR A 159 -3.50 9.58 -11.83
N LYS A 160 -4.56 9.32 -12.61
CA LYS A 160 -5.76 8.62 -12.10
C LYS A 160 -5.40 7.21 -11.62
N LYS A 161 -4.55 6.50 -12.36
CA LYS A 161 -4.11 5.14 -12.02
C LYS A 161 -3.26 5.09 -10.76
N TYR A 162 -2.34 6.04 -10.56
CA TYR A 162 -1.49 6.10 -9.36
C TYR A 162 -2.25 6.55 -8.10
N LEU A 163 -3.38 7.23 -8.25
CA LEU A 163 -4.21 7.68 -7.13
C LEU A 163 -5.24 6.63 -6.65
N LEU A 164 -5.49 5.58 -7.42
CA LEU A 164 -6.43 4.48 -7.10
C LEU A 164 -5.75 3.36 -6.29
#